data_AF-A0AAU6AHQ8-F1
#
_entry.id   AF-A0AAU6AHQ8-F1
#
_cell.length_a   1.000
_cell.length_b   1.000
_cell.length_c   1.000
_cell.angle_alpha   90.00
_cell.angle_beta   90.00
_cell.angle_gamma   90.00
#
_symmetry.space_group_name_H-M   'P 1'
#
loop_
_entity.id
_entity.type
_entity.pdbx_description
1 polymer ?
#
loop_
_entity_poly.entity_id
_entity_poly.type
_entity_poly.pdbx_seq_one_letter_code
_entity_poly.pdbx_strand_id
1 'polypeptide(L)'
;MGAALHLAHVQQTPVKKRQPKRTGGGNGERFANIAHRIYQDDRADTRTRTLLLATAYATTMAPLDEDTSVWRAICNAIGPSITDWDGLRTEISHDLPRYLPPGYRWGSDRLNQRCRGPRMRPHPDGPDDFRNQLKICGEKTRDKVVEKDPVTGWHTNHFFCTRHRDHLQRIAAQVAEQNASAPPPVPNSGGLLPSYFETDWVWMYRWATRNQSWEPPKVYGLRADDWPVPGRDPIAVPQRARLRLVASADALEDV
;
A
#
# COMPACT_ATOMS: atom_id res chain seq x y z
N MET A 1 47.34 54.28 -56.62
CA MET A 1 46.91 55.01 -55.41
C MET A 1 45.47 54.59 -55.18
N GLY A 2 45.13 53.61 -54.35
CA GLY A 2 45.46 53.38 -52.94
C GLY A 2 44.11 53.09 -52.28
N ALA A 3 43.80 51.81 -52.05
CA ALA A 3 42.49 51.34 -51.60
C ALA A 3 42.14 51.87 -50.20
N ALA A 4 40.89 52.33 -50.03
CA ALA A 4 40.34 52.69 -48.73
C ALA A 4 39.88 51.40 -48.00
N LEU A 5 40.62 51.05 -46.98
CA LEU A 5 40.31 50.03 -45.97
C LEU A 5 40.12 50.75 -44.63
N HIS A 6 39.43 50.09 -43.69
CA HIS A 6 39.26 50.41 -42.26
C HIS A 6 38.03 51.25 -41.91
N LEU A 7 37.14 50.90 -40.96
CA LEU A 7 37.07 49.82 -39.98
C LEU A 7 35.58 49.68 -39.57
N ALA A 8 34.99 48.48 -39.72
CA ALA A 8 33.74 48.14 -39.04
C ALA A 8 34.08 47.72 -37.61
N HIS A 9 33.60 48.48 -36.61
CA HIS A 9 33.63 48.05 -35.22
C HIS A 9 32.69 46.84 -35.05
N VAL A 10 33.27 45.64 -35.06
CA VAL A 10 32.59 44.44 -34.57
C VAL A 10 32.43 44.60 -33.06
N GLN A 11 31.21 44.92 -32.63
CA GLN A 11 30.80 44.73 -31.24
C GLN A 11 30.81 43.23 -30.96
N GLN A 12 31.90 42.74 -30.37
CA GLN A 12 31.93 41.42 -29.77
C GLN A 12 30.91 41.42 -28.63
N THR A 13 29.82 40.68 -28.80
CA THR A 13 28.93 40.34 -27.69
C THR A 13 29.77 39.64 -26.62
N PRO A 14 29.69 40.04 -25.34
CA PRO A 14 30.51 39.45 -24.31
C PRO A 14 30.21 37.96 -24.24
N VAL A 15 31.24 37.14 -24.51
CA VAL A 15 31.20 35.70 -24.35
C VAL A 15 30.73 35.43 -22.93
N LYS A 16 29.49 34.93 -22.79
CA LYS A 16 28.96 34.46 -21.51
C LYS A 16 29.94 33.40 -21.02
N LYS A 17 30.75 33.73 -20.02
CA LYS A 17 31.57 32.78 -19.28
C LYS A 17 30.63 31.64 -18.88
N ARG A 18 30.87 30.43 -19.39
CA ARG A 18 30.19 29.22 -18.91
C ARG A 18 30.42 29.21 -17.41
N GLN A 19 29.35 29.41 -16.65
CA GLN A 19 29.41 29.25 -15.21
C GLN A 19 29.93 27.83 -14.95
N PRO A 20 30.88 27.65 -14.01
CA PRO A 20 31.30 26.32 -13.63
C PRO A 20 30.05 25.51 -13.28
N LYS A 21 29.97 24.29 -13.82
CA LYS A 21 28.91 23.33 -13.52
C LYS A 21 28.80 23.31 -11.99
N ARG A 22 27.67 23.78 -11.44
CA ARG A 22 27.38 23.67 -10.01
C ARG A 22 27.59 22.19 -9.66
N THR A 23 28.67 21.87 -8.97
CA THR A 23 28.83 20.64 -8.23
C THR A 23 27.83 20.71 -7.09
N GLY A 24 26.55 20.46 -7.41
CA GLY A 24 25.52 20.21 -6.42
C GLY A 24 25.94 18.96 -5.67
N GLY A 25 26.35 19.13 -4.42
CA GLY A 25 26.80 18.07 -3.52
C GLY A 25 25.64 17.18 -3.07
N GLY A 26 24.97 16.54 -4.03
CA GLY A 26 24.03 15.45 -3.78
C GLY A 26 24.70 14.13 -4.15
N ASN A 27 24.45 13.07 -3.37
CA ASN A 27 24.96 11.74 -3.67
C ASN A 27 24.14 11.11 -4.80
N GLY A 28 24.37 11.58 -6.04
CA GLY A 28 23.60 11.16 -7.22
C GLY A 28 23.72 9.68 -7.53
N GLU A 29 24.84 9.06 -7.20
CA GLU A 29 25.03 7.60 -7.30
C GLU A 29 24.09 6.85 -6.35
N ARG A 30 24.00 7.29 -5.09
CA ARG A 30 23.06 6.71 -4.11
C ARG A 30 21.60 6.85 -4.57
N PHE A 31 21.22 8.02 -5.10
CA PHE A 31 19.90 8.22 -5.68
C PHE A 31 19.63 7.25 -6.83
N ALA A 32 20.56 7.15 -7.80
CA ALA A 32 20.41 6.29 -8.96
C ALA A 32 20.22 4.82 -8.55
N ASN A 33 20.97 4.34 -7.56
CA ASN A 33 20.85 2.98 -7.04
C ASN A 33 19.49 2.72 -6.38
N ILE A 34 19.00 3.66 -5.55
CA ILE A 34 17.68 3.54 -4.92
C ILE A 34 16.56 3.60 -5.98
N ALA A 35 16.64 4.55 -6.90
CA ALA A 35 15.66 4.71 -7.99
C ALA A 35 15.61 3.47 -8.87
N HIS A 36 16.77 2.89 -9.22
CA HIS A 36 16.83 1.63 -9.97
C HIS A 36 16.08 0.51 -9.26
N ARG A 37 16.31 0.32 -7.95
CA ARG A 37 15.57 -0.67 -7.15
C ARG A 37 14.06 -0.41 -7.14
N ILE A 38 13.64 0.85 -6.96
CA ILE A 38 12.22 1.24 -6.97
C ILE A 38 11.57 0.94 -8.33
N TYR A 39 12.26 1.18 -9.45
CA TYR A 39 11.73 0.88 -10.78
C TYR A 39 11.57 -0.63 -11.04
N GLN A 40 12.39 -1.46 -10.41
CA GLN A 40 12.31 -2.93 -10.50
C GLN A 40 11.32 -3.54 -9.48
N ASP A 41 10.74 -2.74 -8.58
CA ASP A 41 9.80 -3.22 -7.57
C ASP A 41 8.37 -3.26 -8.14
N ASP A 42 7.95 -4.45 -8.58
CA ASP A 42 6.61 -4.72 -9.14
C ASP A 42 5.47 -4.50 -8.13
N ARG A 43 5.77 -4.46 -6.82
CA ARG A 43 4.79 -4.20 -5.76
C ARG A 43 4.37 -2.73 -5.73
N ALA A 44 5.21 -1.83 -6.24
CA ALA A 44 4.92 -0.40 -6.23
C ALA A 44 3.93 -0.03 -7.34
N ASP A 45 2.73 0.43 -6.98
CA ASP A 45 1.85 1.07 -7.95
C ASP A 45 2.39 2.47 -8.35
N THR A 46 1.75 3.13 -9.32
CA THR A 46 2.19 4.45 -9.81
C THR A 46 2.29 5.49 -8.68
N ARG A 47 1.36 5.41 -7.72
CA ARG A 47 1.23 6.35 -6.62
C ARG A 47 2.36 6.16 -5.60
N THR A 48 2.53 4.93 -5.10
CA THR A 48 3.61 4.58 -4.18
C THR A 48 4.98 4.78 -4.82
N ARG A 49 5.15 4.45 -6.11
CA ARG A 49 6.41 4.68 -6.83
C ARG A 49 6.81 6.15 -6.85
N THR A 50 5.84 7.04 -7.08
CA THR A 50 6.08 8.50 -7.09
C THR A 50 6.56 8.97 -5.72
N LEU A 51 5.88 8.53 -4.65
CA LEU A 51 6.27 8.85 -3.27
C LEU A 51 7.66 8.31 -2.91
N LEU A 52 7.98 7.07 -3.28
CA LEU A 52 9.30 6.46 -3.05
C LEU A 52 10.42 7.24 -3.75
N LEU A 53 10.24 7.61 -5.02
CA LEU A 53 11.22 8.38 -5.79
C LEU A 53 11.41 9.79 -5.22
N ALA A 54 10.32 10.47 -4.84
CA ALA A 54 10.39 11.77 -4.20
C ALA A 54 11.12 11.73 -2.85
N THR A 55 10.88 10.68 -2.07
CA THR A 55 11.58 10.43 -0.79
C THR A 55 13.06 10.13 -1.02
N ALA A 56 13.40 9.32 -2.04
CA ALA A 56 14.77 9.07 -2.42
C ALA A 56 15.49 10.35 -2.81
N TYR A 57 14.85 11.20 -3.64
CA TYR A 57 15.40 12.50 -4.03
C TYR A 57 15.63 13.39 -2.81
N ALA A 58 14.62 13.54 -1.95
CA ALA A 58 14.66 14.41 -0.78
C ALA A 58 15.75 14.02 0.23
N THR A 59 16.02 12.72 0.36
CA THR A 59 16.99 12.19 1.33
C THR A 59 18.43 12.10 0.79
N THR A 60 18.65 12.21 -0.52
CA THR A 60 19.97 11.98 -1.13
C THR A 60 20.50 13.13 -1.99
N MET A 61 19.62 13.93 -2.62
CA MET A 61 20.01 14.95 -3.58
C MET A 61 19.43 16.34 -3.30
N ALA A 62 18.29 16.43 -2.62
CA ALA A 62 17.63 17.72 -2.44
C ALA A 62 18.53 18.70 -1.67
N PRO A 63 18.65 19.96 -2.13
CA PRO A 63 19.32 21.00 -1.37
C PRO A 63 18.43 21.38 -0.19
N LEU A 64 18.71 20.81 0.97
CA LEU A 64 18.01 21.14 2.21
C LEU A 64 18.64 22.42 2.80
N ASP A 65 17.79 23.33 3.23
CA ASP A 65 18.15 24.60 3.87
C ASP A 65 17.19 24.89 5.03
N GLU A 66 17.30 26.07 5.65
CA GLU A 66 16.45 26.47 6.78
C GLU A 66 14.95 26.49 6.42
N ASP A 67 14.62 26.74 5.14
CA ASP A 67 13.24 26.86 4.66
C ASP A 67 12.68 25.55 4.05
N THR A 68 13.57 24.61 3.71
CA THR A 68 13.27 23.37 2.96
C THR A 68 13.67 22.13 3.76
N SER A 69 12.72 21.67 4.58
CA SER A 69 12.82 20.35 5.22
C SER A 69 12.70 19.21 4.21
N VAL A 70 13.13 18.00 4.61
CA VAL A 70 12.99 16.76 3.81
C VAL A 70 11.54 16.58 3.33
N TRP A 71 10.56 16.81 4.20
CA TRP A 71 9.14 16.68 3.87
C TRP A 71 8.68 17.71 2.85
N ARG A 72 9.17 18.96 2.95
CA ARG A 72 8.89 19.99 1.96
C ARG A 72 9.53 19.66 0.61
N ALA A 73 10.74 19.12 0.62
CA ALA A 73 11.39 18.62 -0.59
C ALA A 73 10.62 17.45 -1.23
N ILE A 74 10.03 16.55 -0.44
CA ILE A 74 9.15 15.49 -0.93
C ILE A 74 7.92 16.10 -1.63
N CYS A 75 7.20 17.01 -0.98
CA CYS A 75 6.03 17.65 -1.58
C CYS A 75 6.41 18.37 -2.90
N ASN A 76 7.51 19.12 -2.90
CA ASN A 76 8.00 19.82 -4.10
C ASN A 76 8.36 18.84 -5.24
N ALA A 77 8.94 17.68 -4.92
CA ALA A 77 9.33 16.68 -5.91
C ALA A 77 8.13 15.91 -6.50
N ILE A 78 7.08 15.66 -5.71
CA ILE A 78 5.81 15.09 -6.21
C ILE A 78 5.04 16.14 -7.02
N GLY A 79 5.23 17.42 -6.68
CA GLY A 79 4.75 18.56 -7.44
C GLY A 79 3.29 18.91 -7.12
N PRO A 80 2.57 19.57 -8.04
CA PRO A 80 1.28 20.21 -7.76
C PRO A 80 0.15 19.22 -7.41
N SER A 81 0.40 17.92 -7.51
CA SER A 81 -0.54 16.87 -7.03
C SER A 81 -0.63 16.81 -5.50
N ILE A 82 0.33 17.40 -4.78
CA ILE A 82 0.33 17.56 -3.32
C ILE A 82 0.53 19.04 -3.01
N THR A 83 -0.57 19.75 -2.79
CA THR A 83 -0.54 21.18 -2.48
C THR A 83 -0.34 21.47 -1.00
N ASP A 84 -0.54 20.49 -0.12
CA ASP A 84 -0.48 20.66 1.32
C ASP A 84 -0.08 19.37 2.07
N TRP A 85 -0.03 19.48 3.40
CA TRP A 85 0.26 18.36 4.29
C TRP A 85 -0.80 17.26 4.25
N ASP A 86 -2.04 17.56 3.88
CA ASP A 86 -3.12 16.55 3.81
C ASP A 86 -2.98 15.69 2.55
N GLY A 87 -2.52 16.25 1.43
CA GLY A 87 -2.09 15.49 0.26
C GLY A 87 -0.99 14.51 0.64
N LEU A 88 0.06 14.97 1.34
CA LEU A 88 1.16 14.09 1.78
C LEU A 88 0.67 12.99 2.73
N ARG A 89 -0.22 13.30 3.68
CA ARG A 89 -0.86 12.28 4.54
C ARG A 89 -1.58 11.22 3.72
N THR A 90 -2.29 11.64 2.67
CA THR A 90 -3.03 10.71 1.80
C THR A 90 -2.06 9.78 1.05
N GLU A 91 -0.92 10.29 0.60
CA GLU A 91 0.12 9.46 -0.04
C GLU A 91 0.76 8.48 0.95
N ILE A 92 1.17 8.94 2.12
CA ILE A 92 1.78 8.08 3.15
C ILE A 92 0.79 7.03 3.64
N SER A 93 -0.49 7.39 3.84
CA SER A 93 -1.52 6.43 4.24
C SER A 93 -1.79 5.39 3.14
N HIS A 94 -1.56 5.73 1.86
CA HIS A 94 -1.65 4.75 0.78
C HIS A 94 -0.55 3.67 0.85
N ASP A 95 0.55 3.92 1.55
CA ASP A 95 1.59 2.91 1.81
C ASP A 95 1.33 2.09 3.09
N LEU A 96 0.21 2.26 3.80
CA LEU A 96 -0.07 1.45 4.99
C LEU A 96 -0.08 -0.06 4.67
N PRO A 97 0.61 -0.88 5.48
CA PRO A 97 0.48 -2.33 5.44
C PRO A 97 -0.99 -2.77 5.54
N ARG A 98 -1.48 -3.41 4.48
CA ARG A 98 -2.85 -3.90 4.43
C ARG A 98 -2.99 -5.09 3.49
N TYR A 99 -4.06 -5.84 3.69
CA TYR A 99 -4.54 -6.79 2.71
C TYR A 99 -5.53 -6.09 1.75
N LEU A 100 -5.28 -6.23 0.46
CA LEU A 100 -6.20 -5.93 -0.64
C LEU A 100 -6.63 -7.24 -1.31
N PRO A 101 -7.93 -7.44 -1.59
CA PRO A 101 -8.39 -8.62 -2.29
C PRO A 101 -7.73 -8.82 -3.67
N PRO A 102 -7.59 -10.07 -4.16
CA PRO A 102 -7.14 -10.32 -5.52
C PRO A 102 -7.98 -9.55 -6.56
N GLY A 103 -7.32 -8.87 -7.49
CA GLY A 103 -7.99 -8.05 -8.51
C GLY A 103 -8.64 -6.77 -7.98
N TYR A 104 -8.37 -6.38 -6.72
CA TYR A 104 -8.90 -5.14 -6.15
C TYR A 104 -8.47 -3.93 -6.98
N ARG A 105 -9.48 -3.25 -7.52
CA ARG A 105 -9.37 -1.92 -8.09
C ARG A 105 -10.41 -1.06 -7.39
N TRP A 106 -9.99 0.10 -6.92
CA TRP A 106 -10.87 1.03 -6.21
C TRP A 106 -12.13 1.30 -7.04
N GLY A 107 -13.30 1.04 -6.44
CA GLY A 107 -14.60 1.30 -7.06
C GLY A 107 -15.03 0.37 -8.19
N SER A 108 -14.23 -0.64 -8.58
CA SER A 108 -14.58 -1.50 -9.74
C SER A 108 -15.22 -2.83 -9.37
N ASP A 109 -15.22 -3.22 -8.10
CA ASP A 109 -15.85 -4.48 -7.66
C ASP A 109 -17.37 -4.32 -7.74
N ARG A 110 -17.96 -4.94 -8.79
CA ARG A 110 -19.40 -4.96 -9.02
C ARG A 110 -20.19 -5.63 -7.88
N LEU A 111 -19.53 -6.47 -7.08
CA LEU A 111 -20.12 -7.13 -5.92
C LEU A 111 -19.93 -6.37 -4.60
N ASN A 112 -19.16 -5.28 -4.61
CA ASN A 112 -18.95 -4.48 -3.42
C ASN A 112 -20.29 -3.88 -2.96
N GLN A 113 -20.69 -4.21 -1.73
CA GLN A 113 -21.97 -3.80 -1.14
C GLN A 113 -23.21 -4.21 -1.96
N ARG A 114 -23.12 -5.30 -2.73
CA ARG A 114 -24.24 -5.88 -3.48
C ARG A 114 -24.64 -7.24 -2.94
N CYS A 115 -25.94 -7.47 -2.86
CA CYS A 115 -26.47 -8.68 -2.26
C CYS A 115 -26.12 -9.91 -3.10
N ARG A 116 -25.43 -10.86 -2.48
CA ARG A 116 -25.07 -12.17 -3.05
C ARG A 116 -26.15 -13.25 -2.85
N GLY A 117 -27.28 -12.89 -2.25
CA GLY A 117 -28.41 -13.80 -2.11
C GLY A 117 -28.92 -14.26 -3.48
N PRO A 118 -29.46 -15.48 -3.60
CA PRO A 118 -29.91 -16.01 -4.88
C PRO A 118 -31.06 -15.18 -5.43
N ARG A 119 -31.15 -15.11 -6.76
CA ARG A 119 -32.24 -14.43 -7.46
C ARG A 119 -33.16 -15.43 -8.15
N MET A 120 -34.45 -15.37 -7.84
CA MET A 120 -35.46 -16.28 -8.41
C MET A 120 -35.98 -15.84 -9.78
N ARG A 121 -35.98 -14.54 -10.09
CA ARG A 121 -36.50 -13.99 -11.35
C ARG A 121 -35.46 -13.11 -12.03
N PRO A 122 -35.26 -13.17 -13.35
CA PRO A 122 -34.33 -12.29 -14.05
C PRO A 122 -34.54 -10.80 -13.75
N HIS A 123 -33.47 -10.02 -13.75
CA HIS A 123 -33.48 -8.57 -13.69
C HIS A 123 -34.03 -8.00 -15.01
N PRO A 124 -34.88 -6.94 -14.97
CA PRO A 124 -35.43 -6.31 -16.17
C PRO A 124 -34.40 -5.82 -17.18
N ASP A 125 -33.20 -5.46 -16.72
CA ASP A 125 -32.09 -4.92 -17.52
C ASP A 125 -31.48 -5.91 -18.55
N GLY A 126 -32.10 -7.08 -18.74
CA GLY A 126 -31.73 -8.04 -19.79
C GLY A 126 -30.64 -9.05 -19.38
N PRO A 127 -30.34 -10.03 -20.24
CA PRO A 127 -29.47 -11.16 -19.92
C PRO A 127 -28.01 -10.75 -19.64
N ASP A 128 -27.55 -9.64 -20.20
CA ASP A 128 -26.18 -9.14 -20.04
C ASP A 128 -25.93 -8.41 -18.71
N ASP A 129 -26.99 -8.18 -17.92
CA ASP A 129 -26.86 -7.62 -16.59
C ASP A 129 -26.07 -8.58 -15.67
N PHE A 130 -25.08 -8.05 -14.95
CA PHE A 130 -24.21 -8.87 -14.10
C PHE A 130 -24.98 -9.66 -13.03
N ARG A 131 -26.15 -9.17 -12.57
CA ARG A 131 -27.00 -9.85 -11.58
C ARG A 131 -27.65 -11.08 -12.19
N ASN A 132 -27.98 -11.03 -13.48
CA ASN A 132 -28.51 -12.16 -14.23
C ASN A 132 -27.43 -13.17 -14.55
N GLN A 133 -26.26 -12.71 -15.02
CA GLN A 133 -25.10 -13.58 -15.28
C GLN A 133 -24.67 -14.36 -14.04
N LEU A 134 -24.61 -13.69 -12.88
CA LEU A 134 -24.21 -14.30 -11.61
C LEU A 134 -25.37 -14.94 -10.84
N LYS A 135 -26.61 -14.80 -11.32
CA LYS A 135 -27.85 -15.28 -10.66
C LYS A 135 -28.01 -14.80 -9.21
N ILE A 136 -27.60 -13.56 -8.94
CA ILE A 136 -27.63 -12.93 -7.62
C ILE A 136 -28.67 -11.81 -7.55
N CYS A 137 -29.09 -11.50 -6.32
CA CYS A 137 -30.04 -10.43 -6.04
C CYS A 137 -29.54 -9.07 -6.52
N GLY A 138 -28.30 -8.71 -6.16
CA GLY A 138 -27.65 -7.47 -6.56
C GLY A 138 -28.17 -6.19 -5.89
N GLU A 139 -29.14 -6.30 -4.98
CA GLU A 139 -29.67 -5.17 -4.22
C GLU A 139 -28.60 -4.53 -3.32
N LYS A 140 -28.74 -3.23 -3.02
CA LYS A 140 -27.87 -2.57 -2.04
C LYS A 140 -27.98 -3.25 -0.67
N THR A 141 -26.86 -3.42 0.01
CA THR A 141 -26.77 -4.18 1.27
C THR A 141 -26.50 -3.29 2.47
N ARG A 142 -26.82 -3.80 3.65
CA ARG A 142 -26.42 -3.20 4.94
C ARG A 142 -25.51 -4.12 5.74
N ASP A 143 -25.71 -5.43 5.62
CA ASP A 143 -25.00 -6.42 6.41
C ASP A 143 -24.06 -7.25 5.54
N LYS A 144 -23.05 -7.84 6.19
CA LYS A 144 -22.08 -8.73 5.56
C LYS A 144 -21.62 -9.85 6.49
N VAL A 145 -21.20 -10.96 5.90
CA VAL A 145 -20.36 -11.97 6.53
C VAL A 145 -18.95 -11.81 5.99
N VAL A 146 -17.95 -11.90 6.85
CA VAL A 146 -16.55 -11.99 6.43
C VAL A 146 -16.17 -13.47 6.44
N GLU A 147 -15.70 -13.99 5.32
CA GLU A 147 -15.03 -15.28 5.24
C GLU A 147 -13.53 -15.05 5.26
N LYS A 148 -12.80 -15.75 6.13
CA LYS A 148 -11.36 -15.71 6.22
C LYS A 148 -10.77 -16.94 5.56
N ASP A 149 -9.77 -16.74 4.71
CA ASP A 149 -8.98 -17.81 4.14
C ASP A 149 -8.19 -18.52 5.26
N PRO A 150 -8.27 -19.86 5.35
CA PRO A 150 -7.67 -20.60 6.46
C PRO A 150 -6.14 -20.61 6.44
N VAL A 151 -5.51 -20.27 5.32
CA VAL A 151 -4.04 -20.32 5.15
C VAL A 151 -3.43 -18.94 5.33
N THR A 152 -4.00 -17.93 4.69
CA THR A 152 -3.48 -16.56 4.60
C THR A 152 -4.16 -15.60 5.56
N GLY A 153 -5.31 -15.97 6.13
CA GLY A 153 -6.17 -15.08 6.91
C GLY A 153 -6.90 -14.03 6.07
N TRP A 154 -6.75 -14.06 4.75
CA TRP A 154 -7.31 -13.07 3.83
C TRP A 154 -8.83 -13.03 3.89
N HIS A 155 -9.39 -11.83 3.74
CA HIS A 155 -10.82 -11.62 3.92
C HIS A 155 -11.57 -11.59 2.59
N THR A 156 -12.72 -12.26 2.54
CA THR A 156 -13.75 -12.12 1.50
C THR A 156 -15.04 -11.64 2.15
N ASN A 157 -15.56 -10.49 1.69
CA ASN A 157 -16.83 -9.97 2.18
C ASN A 157 -18.00 -10.54 1.36
N HIS A 158 -18.95 -11.17 2.03
CA HIS A 158 -20.22 -11.62 1.45
C HIS A 158 -21.34 -10.72 1.95
N PHE A 159 -21.85 -9.86 1.07
CA PHE A 159 -22.88 -8.88 1.41
C PHE A 159 -24.30 -9.42 1.18
N PHE A 160 -25.23 -9.09 2.08
CA PHE A 160 -26.64 -9.46 1.94
C PHE A 160 -27.58 -8.30 2.26
N CYS A 161 -28.72 -8.25 1.56
CA CYS A 161 -29.82 -7.34 1.88
C CYS A 161 -30.75 -7.99 2.90
N THR A 162 -31.65 -7.21 3.50
CA THR A 162 -32.57 -7.68 4.54
C THR A 162 -33.42 -8.88 4.10
N ARG A 163 -33.75 -8.99 2.81
CA ARG A 163 -34.53 -10.11 2.25
C ARG A 163 -33.78 -11.44 2.28
N HIS A 164 -32.45 -11.42 2.30
CA HIS A 164 -31.59 -12.61 2.27
C HIS A 164 -30.84 -12.78 3.61
N ARG A 165 -31.50 -12.42 4.72
CA ARG A 165 -30.92 -12.53 6.06
C ARG A 165 -30.72 -13.98 6.48
N ASP A 166 -31.58 -14.88 6.01
CA ASP A 166 -31.44 -16.33 6.20
C ASP A 166 -30.16 -16.86 5.53
N HIS A 167 -29.84 -16.39 4.31
CA HIS A 167 -28.59 -16.73 3.62
C HIS A 167 -27.37 -16.18 4.36
N LEU A 168 -27.45 -14.94 4.84
CA LEU A 168 -26.41 -14.36 5.68
C LEU A 168 -26.15 -15.24 6.91
N GLN A 169 -27.19 -15.64 7.64
CA GLN A 169 -27.05 -16.47 8.84
C GLN A 169 -26.47 -17.85 8.51
N ARG A 170 -26.93 -18.47 7.42
CA ARG A 170 -26.42 -19.76 6.96
C ARG A 170 -24.93 -19.71 6.64
N ILE A 171 -24.50 -18.70 5.89
CA ILE A 171 -23.08 -18.52 5.53
C ILE A 171 -22.27 -18.18 6.78
N ALA A 172 -22.79 -17.32 7.67
CA ALA A 172 -22.12 -17.01 8.93
C ALA A 172 -21.88 -18.27 9.77
N ALA A 173 -22.85 -19.18 9.86
CA ALA A 173 -22.70 -20.45 10.54
C ALA A 173 -21.66 -21.35 9.84
N GLN A 174 -21.68 -21.41 8.51
CA GLN A 174 -20.74 -22.21 7.72
C GLN A 174 -19.29 -21.77 7.89
N VAL A 175 -19.01 -20.47 7.94
CA VAL A 175 -17.64 -19.94 8.04
C VAL A 175 -17.16 -19.76 9.48
N ALA A 176 -18.01 -20.00 10.49
CA ALA A 176 -17.70 -19.68 11.88
C ALA A 176 -16.43 -20.39 12.39
N GLU A 177 -16.35 -21.70 12.21
CA GLU A 177 -15.21 -22.51 12.68
C GLU A 177 -13.92 -22.19 11.91
N GLN A 178 -14.03 -22.05 10.58
CA GLN A 178 -12.91 -21.63 9.73
C GLN A 178 -12.38 -20.25 10.16
N ASN A 179 -13.26 -19.29 10.36
CA ASN A 179 -12.87 -17.93 10.76
C ASN A 179 -12.24 -17.86 12.15
N ALA A 180 -12.65 -18.74 13.06
CA ALA A 180 -12.09 -18.84 14.39
C ALA A 180 -10.67 -19.42 14.36
N SER A 181 -10.38 -20.31 13.42
CA SER A 181 -9.07 -20.95 13.26
C SER A 181 -8.13 -20.24 12.27
N ALA A 182 -8.64 -19.35 11.42
CA ALA A 182 -7.86 -18.62 10.43
C ALA A 182 -6.83 -17.68 11.09
N PRO A 183 -5.59 -17.61 10.56
CA PRO A 183 -4.57 -16.71 11.06
C PRO A 183 -4.92 -15.24 10.77
N PRO A 184 -4.17 -14.27 11.35
CA PRO A 184 -4.27 -12.88 10.92
C PRO A 184 -3.94 -12.72 9.42
N PRO A 185 -4.62 -11.83 8.69
CA PRO A 185 -4.40 -11.63 7.26
C PRO A 185 -2.98 -11.18 6.97
N VAL A 186 -2.28 -11.90 6.08
CA VAL A 186 -0.99 -11.48 5.54
C VAL A 186 -1.18 -10.21 4.69
N PRO A 187 -0.47 -9.09 4.97
CA PRO A 187 -0.51 -7.92 4.10
C PRO A 187 0.03 -8.24 2.70
N ASN A 188 -0.55 -7.64 1.67
CA ASN A 188 -0.10 -7.79 0.29
C ASN A 188 -0.02 -6.45 -0.46
N SER A 189 -0.14 -5.34 0.26
CA SER A 189 -0.07 -3.98 -0.26
C SER A 189 0.47 -3.03 0.82
N GLY A 190 1.19 -2.00 0.36
CA GLY A 190 1.87 -1.03 1.23
C GLY A 190 3.16 -1.59 1.82
N GLY A 191 3.66 -0.96 2.88
CA GLY A 191 4.88 -1.35 3.59
C GLY A 191 6.16 -1.17 2.77
N LEU A 192 6.10 -0.41 1.67
CA LEU A 192 7.26 -0.21 0.81
C LEU A 192 8.17 0.88 1.35
N LEU A 193 7.65 1.99 1.91
CA LEU A 193 8.52 3.04 2.46
C LEU A 193 9.53 2.51 3.53
N PRO A 194 9.12 1.67 4.49
CA PRO A 194 10.04 1.02 5.44
C PRO A 194 11.08 0.09 4.81
N SER A 195 10.85 -0.36 3.57
CA SER A 195 11.79 -1.22 2.85
C SER A 195 12.97 -0.43 2.24
N TYR A 196 12.82 0.89 2.08
CA TYR A 196 13.81 1.76 1.45
C TYR A 196 14.42 2.80 2.40
N PHE A 197 13.69 3.23 3.42
CA PHE A 197 14.10 4.35 4.28
C PHE A 197 13.88 4.04 5.77
N GLU A 198 14.85 4.44 6.58
CA GLU A 198 14.79 4.29 8.04
C GLU A 198 14.18 5.54 8.68
N THR A 199 13.09 5.36 9.43
CA THR A 199 12.46 6.37 10.28
C THR A 199 11.49 5.69 11.25
N ASP A 200 10.88 6.45 12.16
CA ASP A 200 9.75 5.98 12.96
C ASP A 200 8.48 5.90 12.09
N TRP A 201 8.36 4.81 11.34
CA TRP A 201 7.22 4.55 10.47
C TRP A 201 5.92 4.33 11.23
N VAL A 202 5.96 3.86 12.47
CA VAL A 202 4.75 3.70 13.29
C VAL A 202 4.14 5.06 13.57
N TRP A 203 4.95 6.01 14.05
CA TRP A 203 4.51 7.37 14.27
C TRP A 203 4.02 8.02 12.97
N MET A 204 4.78 7.84 11.89
CA MET A 204 4.44 8.41 10.58
C MET A 204 3.10 7.92 10.05
N TYR A 205 2.83 6.61 10.14
CA TYR A 205 1.56 6.04 9.73
C TYR A 205 0.39 6.47 10.62
N ARG A 206 0.60 6.63 11.95
CA ARG A 206 -0.42 7.20 12.85
C ARG A 206 -0.75 8.64 12.51
N TRP A 207 0.27 9.45 12.22
CA TRP A 207 0.11 10.83 11.75
C TRP A 207 -0.64 10.89 10.40
N ALA A 208 -0.29 10.01 9.45
CA ALA A 208 -0.89 9.97 8.12
C ALA A 208 -2.36 9.54 8.15
N THR A 209 -2.70 8.56 8.97
CA THR A 209 -4.07 8.06 9.15
C THR A 209 -4.94 8.92 10.04
N ARG A 210 -4.35 9.90 10.76
CA ARG A 210 -4.99 10.61 11.88
C ARG A 210 -5.55 9.64 12.94
N ASN A 211 -5.00 8.44 13.04
CA ASN A 211 -5.43 7.42 13.98
C ASN A 211 -4.26 7.03 14.90
N GLN A 212 -4.22 7.61 16.09
CA GLN A 212 -3.19 7.32 17.08
C GLN A 212 -3.26 5.88 17.63
N SER A 213 -4.43 5.23 17.52
CA SER A 213 -4.61 3.84 17.93
C SER A 213 -4.22 2.84 16.84
N TRP A 214 -3.80 3.30 15.66
CA TRP A 214 -3.34 2.39 14.62
C TRP A 214 -2.09 1.63 15.09
N GLU A 215 -2.11 0.32 14.86
CA GLU A 215 -1.01 -0.59 15.15
C GLU A 215 -0.59 -1.30 13.86
N PRO A 216 0.70 -1.59 13.68
CA PRO A 216 1.15 -2.42 12.58
C PRO A 216 0.57 -3.85 12.67
N PRO A 217 0.57 -4.60 11.55
CA PRO A 217 0.28 -6.03 11.57
C PRO A 217 1.17 -6.75 12.59
N LYS A 218 0.60 -7.21 13.71
CA LYS A 218 1.35 -7.74 14.86
C LYS A 218 2.30 -8.88 14.51
N VAL A 219 1.89 -9.75 13.59
CA VAL A 219 2.64 -10.95 13.21
C VAL A 219 3.68 -10.67 12.12
N TYR A 220 3.37 -9.76 11.19
CA TYR A 220 4.15 -9.59 9.96
C TYR A 220 4.96 -8.28 9.93
N GLY A 221 4.73 -7.36 10.87
CA GLY A 221 5.41 -6.08 10.92
C GLY A 221 5.01 -5.11 9.79
N LEU A 222 5.83 -4.07 9.63
CA LEU A 222 5.57 -2.93 8.74
C LEU A 222 6.14 -3.09 7.33
N ARG A 223 7.22 -3.85 7.20
CA ARG A 223 8.07 -3.85 6.02
C ARG A 223 7.63 -4.94 5.06
N ALA A 224 7.35 -4.57 3.82
CA ALA A 224 6.87 -5.49 2.80
C ALA A 224 7.86 -6.61 2.47
N ASP A 225 9.16 -6.37 2.60
CA ASP A 225 10.20 -7.38 2.37
C ASP A 225 10.16 -8.53 3.40
N ASP A 226 9.58 -8.30 4.58
CA ASP A 226 9.53 -9.28 5.67
C ASP A 226 8.25 -10.13 5.64
N TRP A 227 7.33 -9.85 4.71
CA TRP A 227 6.06 -10.56 4.61
C TRP A 227 6.21 -11.87 3.83
N PRO A 228 5.58 -12.97 4.30
CA PRO A 228 5.60 -14.23 3.57
C PRO A 228 4.84 -14.09 2.26
N VAL A 229 5.36 -14.66 1.17
CA VAL A 229 4.66 -14.73 -0.12
C VAL A 229 3.78 -15.98 -0.15
N PRO A 230 2.43 -15.85 -0.19
CA PRO A 230 1.55 -17.00 -0.21
C PRO A 230 1.85 -17.95 -1.37
N GLY A 231 1.95 -19.25 -1.05
CA GLY A 231 2.29 -20.30 -2.02
C GLY A 231 3.79 -20.49 -2.28
N ARG A 232 4.67 -19.63 -1.73
CA ARG A 232 6.13 -19.80 -1.75
C ARG A 232 6.71 -20.01 -0.35
N ASP A 233 6.33 -19.13 0.56
CA ASP A 233 6.86 -19.13 1.92
C ASP A 233 5.87 -19.78 2.91
N PRO A 234 6.38 -20.45 3.96
CA PRO A 234 5.51 -20.90 5.04
C PRO A 234 4.89 -19.69 5.73
N ILE A 235 3.56 -19.56 5.65
CA ILE A 235 2.83 -18.56 6.42
C ILE A 235 2.79 -19.05 7.86
N ALA A 236 3.22 -18.20 8.78
CA ALA A 236 3.21 -18.49 10.21
C ALA A 236 1.78 -18.68 10.70
N VAL A 237 1.25 -19.89 10.57
CA VAL A 237 0.13 -20.35 11.37
C VAL A 237 0.63 -20.30 12.80
N PRO A 238 -0.01 -19.57 13.74
CA PRO A 238 0.38 -19.63 15.14
C PRO A 238 0.42 -21.12 15.50
N GLN A 239 1.62 -21.62 15.84
CA GLN A 239 1.80 -23.04 16.11
C GLN A 239 0.76 -23.43 17.15
N ARG A 240 -0.16 -24.32 16.75
CA ARG A 240 -1.14 -24.91 17.69
C ARG A 240 -0.34 -25.31 18.92
N ALA A 241 -0.72 -24.77 20.08
CA ALA A 241 -0.08 -25.08 21.34
C ALA A 241 0.13 -26.60 21.38
N ARG A 242 1.40 -27.03 21.42
CA ARG A 242 1.72 -28.45 21.52
C ARG A 242 1.20 -28.91 22.88
N LEU A 243 0.03 -29.54 22.89
CA LEU A 243 -0.49 -30.22 24.06
C LEU A 243 0.51 -31.31 24.42
N ARG A 244 1.26 -31.09 25.50
CA ARG A 244 2.06 -32.13 26.14
C ARG A 244 1.18 -32.77 27.20
N LEU A 245 1.00 -34.08 27.10
CA LEU A 245 0.43 -34.86 28.19
C LEU A 245 1.42 -34.81 29.35
N VAL A 246 1.11 -34.06 30.41
CA VAL A 246 1.83 -34.15 31.68
C VAL A 246 1.18 -35.28 32.46
N ALA A 247 1.80 -36.46 32.42
CA ALA A 247 1.47 -37.52 33.36
C ALA A 247 2.11 -37.13 34.70
N SER A 248 1.30 -36.62 35.64
CA SER A 248 1.73 -36.42 37.00
C SER A 248 1.53 -37.71 37.80
N ALA A 249 2.65 -38.35 38.16
CA ALA A 249 2.88 -38.86 39.51
C ALA A 249 4.40 -38.85 39.71
N ASP A 250 4.84 -38.22 40.79
CA ASP A 250 6.23 -38.15 41.29
C ASP A 250 7.18 -37.15 40.61
N ALA A 251 7.12 -35.90 41.10
CA ALA A 251 8.28 -35.18 41.66
C ALA A 251 7.89 -33.74 41.99
N LEU A 252 7.18 -33.56 43.10
CA LEU A 252 7.25 -32.35 43.90
C LEU A 252 8.27 -32.63 45.02
N GLU A 253 9.56 -32.66 44.69
CA GLU A 253 10.62 -32.56 45.69
C GLU A 253 11.76 -31.68 45.16
N ASP A 254 11.92 -30.57 45.88
CA ASP A 254 13.11 -29.79 46.17
C ASP A 254 13.80 -28.87 45.11
N VAL A 255 13.66 -27.58 45.47
CA VAL A 255 14.40 -26.32 45.16
C VAL A 255 13.96 -25.50 43.95
#